data_AF-A0A2E4MW70-F1
#
_entry.id   AF-A0A2E4MW70-F1
#
_cell.length_a   1.000
_cell.length_b   1.000
_cell.length_c   1.000
_cell.angle_alpha   90.00
_cell.angle_beta   90.00
_cell.angle_gamma   90.00
#
_symmetry.space_group_name_H-M   'P 1'
#
loop_
_entity.id
_entity.type
_entity.pdbx_description
1 polymer ?
#
loop_
_entity_poly.entity_id
_entity_poly.type
_entity_poly.pdbx_seq_one_letter_code
_entity_poly.pdbx_strand_id
1 'polypeptide(L)' 'FTTLQEAKVLTAWWRRQYNHVRPHSALGYRSPAPVVIKSPIATAS' A
#
# COMPACT_ATOMS: atom_id res chain seq x y z
N PHE A 1 14.24 -5.25 -18.32
CA PHE A 1 13.75 -6.63 -18.15
C PHE A 1 13.86 -7.30 -19.49
N THR A 2 14.38 -8.52 -19.54
CA THR A 2 14.63 -9.26 -20.78
C THR A 2 13.43 -10.16 -21.12
N THR A 3 12.59 -10.45 -20.12
CA THR A 3 11.34 -11.20 -20.29
C THR A 3 10.16 -10.51 -19.61
N LEU A 4 8.95 -10.84 -20.08
CA LEU A 4 7.69 -10.39 -19.47
C LEU A 4 7.55 -10.94 -18.03
N GLN A 5 8.08 -12.13 -17.78
CA GLN A 5 8.07 -12.76 -16.46
C GLN A 5 8.89 -11.96 -15.44
N GLU A 6 10.11 -11.52 -15.81
CA GLU A 6 10.94 -10.68 -14.95
C GLU A 6 10.26 -9.34 -14.62
N ALA A 7 9.65 -8.71 -15.63
CA ALA A 7 8.94 -7.45 -15.45
C ALA A 7 7.78 -7.60 -14.46
N LYS A 8 7.00 -8.70 -14.57
CA LYS A 8 5.90 -9.02 -13.65
C LYS A 8 6.39 -9.19 -12.21
N VAL A 9 7.44 -9.96 -12.00
CA VAL A 9 8.01 -10.24 -10.66
C VAL A 9 8.51 -8.94 -10.01
N LEU A 10 9.29 -8.14 -10.73
CA LEU A 10 9.88 -6.92 -10.19
C LEU A 10 8.82 -5.85 -9.90
N THR A 11 7.80 -5.73 -10.74
CA THR A 11 6.69 -4.79 -10.51
C THR A 11 5.85 -5.19 -9.29
N ALA A 12 5.56 -6.48 -9.13
CA ALA A 12 4.83 -6.98 -7.97
C ALA A 12 5.60 -6.76 -6.67
N TRP A 13 6.91 -7.03 -6.69
CA TRP A 13 7.79 -6.77 -5.56
C TRP A 13 7.82 -5.28 -5.20
N TRP A 14 7.97 -4.41 -6.20
CA TRP A 14 8.00 -2.96 -5.98
C TRP A 14 6.68 -2.45 -5.39
N ARG A 15 5.53 -2.90 -5.90
CA ARG A 15 4.21 -2.56 -5.35
C ARG A 15 4.07 -2.94 -3.89
N ARG A 16 4.57 -4.12 -3.49
CA ARG A 16 4.56 -4.56 -2.09
C ARG A 16 5.44 -3.65 -1.22
N GLN A 17 6.65 -3.33 -1.68
CA GLN A 17 7.58 -2.47 -0.93
C GLN A 17 7.05 -1.06 -0.75
N TYR A 18 6.47 -0.49 -1.81
CA TYR A 18 5.80 0.80 -1.76
C TYR A 18 4.63 0.71 -0.77
N ASN A 19 3.64 -0.14 -1.02
CA ASN A 19 2.41 -0.15 -0.21
C ASN A 19 2.54 -0.64 1.24
N HIS A 20 3.64 -1.29 1.65
CA HIS A 20 3.68 -1.92 2.98
C HIS A 20 4.95 -1.68 3.79
N VAL A 21 6.07 -1.31 3.16
CA VAL A 21 7.38 -1.31 3.85
C VAL A 21 7.98 0.09 3.96
N ARG A 22 7.79 0.97 2.97
CA ARG A 22 8.42 2.29 2.99
C ARG A 22 7.65 3.31 3.83
N PRO A 23 8.33 4.12 4.65
CA PRO A 23 7.71 5.30 5.27
C PRO A 23 7.36 6.30 4.16
N HIS A 24 6.08 6.67 4.09
CA HIS A 24 5.49 7.42 3.00
C HIS A 24 5.76 8.93 3.09
N SER A 25 7.02 9.34 3.07
CA SER A 25 7.38 10.76 2.99
C SER A 25 6.72 11.45 1.77
N ALA A 26 6.55 10.75 0.64
CA ALA A 26 5.85 11.25 -0.54
C ALA A 26 4.33 11.46 -0.35
N LEU A 27 3.70 10.81 0.63
CA LEU A 27 2.30 11.04 1.03
C LEU A 27 2.20 11.85 2.34
N GLY A 28 3.30 12.48 2.79
CA GLY A 28 3.35 13.22 4.05
C GLY A 28 3.12 12.33 5.28
N TYR A 29 3.72 11.12 5.29
CA TYR A 29 3.56 10.09 6.32
C TYR A 29 2.15 9.50 6.46
N ARG A 30 1.28 9.71 5.46
CA ARG A 30 -0.04 9.06 5.43
C ARG A 30 0.09 7.60 5.01
N SER A 31 -0.68 6.73 5.65
CA SER A 31 -0.72 5.31 5.33
C SER A 31 -1.22 5.09 3.87
N PRO A 32 -0.68 4.11 3.11
CA PRO A 32 -0.94 3.92 1.67
C PRO A 32 -2.38 3.57 1.29
N ALA A 33 -3.23 3.28 2.25
CA ALA A 33 -4.66 3.12 2.07
C ALA A 33 -5.30 3.49 3.40
N PRO A 34 -6.53 4.03 3.41
CA PRO A 34 -7.27 4.17 4.65
C PRO A 34 -7.44 2.76 5.22
N VAL A 35 -6.70 2.44 6.29
CA VAL A 35 -7.14 1.40 7.21
C VAL A 35 -8.44 1.95 7.74
N VAL A 36 -9.56 1.51 7.16
CA VAL A 36 -10.89 1.86 7.65
C VAL A 36 -11.00 1.19 9.01
N ILE A 37 -10.56 1.89 10.05
CA ILE A 37 -10.91 1.55 11.41
C ILE A 37 -12.41 1.81 11.46
N LYS A 38 -13.21 0.74 11.34
CA LYS A 38 -14.64 0.82 11.62
C LYS A 38 -14.75 1.20 13.09
N SER A 39 -14.95 2.49 13.35
CA SER A 39 -15.18 2.96 14.72
C SER A 39 -16.46 2.30 15.22
N PRO A 40 -16.45 1.61 16.37
CA PRO A 40 -17.66 1.02 16.94
C PRO A 40 -18.71 2.08 17.32
N ILE A 41 -18.33 3.37 17.34
CA ILE A 41 -19.24 4.49 17.64
C ILE A 41 -20.24 4.73 16.50
N ALA A 42 -19.90 4.38 15.25
CA ALA A 42 -20.75 4.69 14.09
C ALA A 42 -21.98 3.79 13.94
N THR A 43 -22.20 2.81 14.83
CA THR A 43 -23.34 1.89 14.78
C THR A 43 -24.49 2.28 15.73
N ALA A 44 -24.35 3.37 16.48
CA ALA A 44 -25.37 3.86 17.39
C ALA A 44 -25.72 5.32 17.09
N SER A 45 -26.54 5.54 16.05
CA SER A 45 -27.40 6.72 15.88
C SER A 45 -28.52 6.37 14.90
#